data_AF-A0A4R2CD12-F1
#
_entry.id   AF-A0A4R2CD12-F1
#
_cell.length_a   1.000
_cell.length_b   1.000
_cell.length_c   1.000
_cell.angle_alpha   90.00
_cell.angle_beta   90.00
_cell.angle_gamma   90.00
#
_symmetry.space_group_name_H-M   'P 1'
#
loop_
_entity.id
_entity.type
_entity.pdbx_description
1 polymer ?
#
loop_
_entity_poly.entity_id
_entity_poly.type
_entity_poly.pdbx_seq_one_letter_code
_entity_poly.pdbx_strand_id
1 'polypeptide(L)'
;MKFNPDADLDTSGVEDTRGSGGGGGGLLPGGMIPVGGGIGGIILLVVILLLNGGLPGGGGSDEPVAQNTAPGNLSSCETGKDLAANKDCRFVFYQNSIESFWAAELPRRGKKYTRAPMRVFSNSVNTGCGPATAAVGPFYCPPDKRVYLELGFFETLQTDLGARGGDFAEAYVVAHEYGHHIQNLYGILGRIESREGPTSDSVRSELQADCLAGIWTNHATTVPDRSGKTFITGLTEDDIARGLDAAASVGDDRIQEKTQGQVNPESFSHGTAEQRMRWFKTGLDSGDMTSCDTWSARSL
;
A
#
# COMPACT_ATOMS: atom_id res chain seq x y z
N MET A 1 13.04 -12.66 1.19
CA MET A 1 13.38 -11.77 2.31
C MET A 1 13.52 -12.61 3.56
N LYS A 2 14.32 -12.19 4.55
CA LYS A 2 14.52 -12.96 5.80
C LYS A 2 14.03 -12.18 7.01
N PHE A 3 13.01 -12.68 7.68
CA PHE A 3 12.53 -12.17 8.97
C PHE A 3 13.42 -12.66 10.11
N ASN A 4 13.56 -11.85 11.15
CA ASN A 4 14.21 -12.28 12.39
C ASN A 4 13.22 -13.04 13.27
N PRO A 5 13.41 -14.34 13.54
CA PRO A 5 12.48 -15.10 14.39
C PRO A 5 12.47 -14.64 15.85
N ASP A 6 13.49 -13.91 16.29
CA ASP A 6 13.62 -13.45 17.68
C ASP A 6 13.24 -11.97 17.85
N ALA A 7 12.77 -11.29 16.79
CA ALA A 7 12.29 -9.92 16.88
C ALA A 7 11.01 -9.85 17.74
N ASP A 8 10.94 -8.82 18.57
CA ASP A 8 9.79 -8.45 19.39
C ASP A 8 8.81 -7.62 18.55
N LEU A 9 7.57 -8.07 18.42
CA LEU A 9 6.55 -7.44 17.59
C LEU A 9 5.56 -6.67 18.45
N ASP A 10 5.30 -5.43 18.06
CA ASP A 10 4.29 -4.55 18.65
C ASP A 10 3.02 -4.55 17.80
N THR A 11 1.98 -5.23 18.31
CA THR A 11 0.66 -5.32 17.68
C THR A 11 -0.25 -4.16 18.03
N SER A 12 0.14 -3.24 18.92
CA SER A 12 -0.72 -2.12 19.35
C SER A 12 -1.05 -1.13 18.24
N GLY A 13 -0.23 -1.10 17.18
CA GLY A 13 -0.47 -0.31 15.97
C GLY A 13 -1.26 -1.05 14.88
N VAL A 14 -1.68 -2.29 15.11
CA VAL A 14 -2.31 -3.16 14.11
C VAL A 14 -3.75 -3.46 14.53
N GLU A 15 -4.69 -3.20 13.65
CA GLU A 15 -6.11 -3.48 13.86
C GLU A 15 -6.56 -4.55 12.86
N ASP A 16 -6.83 -5.78 13.31
CA ASP A 16 -7.39 -6.83 12.43
C ASP A 16 -8.91 -6.88 12.59
N THR A 17 -9.62 -6.45 11.56
CA THR A 17 -11.10 -6.41 11.53
C THR A 17 -11.68 -7.50 10.63
N ARG A 18 -10.84 -8.42 10.14
CA ARG A 18 -11.30 -9.57 9.36
C ARG A 18 -12.07 -10.52 10.29
N GLY A 19 -13.30 -10.84 9.92
CA GLY A 19 -14.17 -11.70 10.73
C GLY A 19 -14.94 -11.00 11.84
N SER A 20 -14.78 -9.68 12.05
CA SER A 20 -15.65 -8.91 12.96
C SER A 20 -17.06 -8.62 12.38
N GLY A 21 -17.35 -9.12 11.17
CA GLY A 21 -18.64 -9.03 10.50
C GLY A 21 -19.55 -10.23 10.77
N GLY A 22 -20.13 -10.29 11.97
CA GLY A 22 -21.18 -11.25 12.33
C GLY A 22 -22.57 -10.64 12.24
N GLY A 23 -23.41 -11.13 11.31
CA GLY A 23 -24.87 -11.13 11.43
C GLY A 23 -25.62 -9.89 10.93
N GLY A 24 -26.10 -9.94 9.69
CA GLY A 24 -27.02 -8.94 9.14
C GLY A 24 -27.67 -9.39 7.83
N GLY A 25 -28.45 -10.48 7.89
CA GLY A 25 -29.26 -10.92 6.76
C GLY A 25 -30.30 -9.87 6.39
N GLY A 26 -30.23 -9.36 5.16
CA GLY A 26 -31.21 -8.49 4.56
C GLY A 26 -31.40 -8.87 3.09
N LEU A 27 -32.25 -9.86 2.85
CA LEU A 27 -32.81 -10.18 1.54
C LEU A 27 -33.55 -8.96 0.97
N LEU A 28 -33.21 -8.52 -0.24
CA LEU A 28 -34.17 -7.83 -1.11
C LEU A 28 -34.20 -8.50 -2.50
N PRO A 29 -35.41 -8.70 -3.07
CA PRO A 29 -35.60 -9.49 -4.29
C PRO A 29 -35.58 -8.62 -5.55
N GLY A 30 -34.96 -9.14 -6.61
CA GLY A 30 -35.43 -8.92 -7.99
C GLY A 30 -34.55 -8.04 -8.88
N GLY A 31 -34.26 -8.57 -10.07
CA GLY A 31 -33.91 -7.79 -11.27
C GLY A 31 -32.55 -8.11 -11.87
N MET A 32 -32.50 -9.08 -12.78
CA MET A 32 -31.34 -9.29 -13.65
C MET A 32 -31.21 -8.17 -14.68
N ILE A 33 -30.03 -7.55 -14.78
CA ILE A 33 -29.54 -6.90 -16.00
C ILE A 33 -28.10 -7.34 -16.21
N PRO A 34 -27.73 -7.91 -17.38
CA PRO A 34 -26.36 -8.31 -17.63
C PRO A 34 -25.54 -7.08 -18.02
N VAL A 35 -24.55 -6.72 -17.21
CA VAL A 35 -23.49 -5.81 -17.64
C VAL A 35 -22.18 -6.55 -17.42
N GLY A 36 -21.67 -7.15 -18.50
CA GLY A 36 -20.30 -7.63 -18.55
C GLY A 36 -19.35 -6.44 -18.52
N GLY A 37 -18.33 -6.51 -17.68
CA GLY A 37 -17.24 -5.54 -17.62
C GLY A 37 -16.17 -6.09 -16.70
N GLY A 38 -15.04 -6.50 -17.28
CA GLY A 38 -13.93 -7.13 -16.56
C GLY A 38 -13.33 -6.24 -15.47
N ILE A 39 -12.72 -6.90 -14.49
CA ILE A 39 -12.09 -6.43 -13.25
C ILE A 39 -11.02 -5.32 -13.45
N GLY A 40 -10.67 -4.98 -14.69
CA GLY A 40 -9.60 -4.04 -15.03
C GLY A 40 -9.88 -2.54 -14.86
N GLY A 41 -11.11 -2.13 -14.54
CA GLY A 41 -11.48 -0.70 -14.44
C GLY A 41 -11.35 -0.07 -13.05
N ILE A 42 -11.18 -0.88 -11.99
CA ILE A 42 -11.39 -0.38 -10.62
C ILE A 42 -10.10 0.21 -10.02
N ILE A 43 -8.92 -0.32 -10.33
CA ILE A 43 -7.67 0.10 -9.68
C ILE A 43 -7.27 1.54 -10.07
N LEU A 44 -7.58 1.98 -11.29
CA LEU A 44 -7.31 3.36 -11.76
C LEU A 44 -8.26 4.40 -11.10
N LEU A 45 -9.42 3.97 -10.59
CA LEU A 45 -10.52 4.85 -10.16
C LEU A 45 -10.44 5.22 -8.66
N VAL A 46 -9.57 4.58 -7.91
CA VAL A 46 -9.71 4.45 -6.46
C VAL A 46 -9.08 5.59 -5.64
N VAL A 47 -7.90 6.09 -6.03
CA VAL A 47 -7.29 7.24 -5.34
C VAL A 47 -8.05 8.54 -5.67
N ILE A 48 -8.61 8.66 -6.89
CA ILE A 48 -9.43 9.80 -7.31
C ILE A 48 -10.72 9.92 -6.47
N LEU A 49 -11.30 8.79 -6.04
CA LEU A 49 -12.55 8.76 -5.26
C LEU A 49 -12.36 9.05 -3.76
N LEU A 50 -11.20 8.69 -3.18
CA LEU A 50 -10.97 8.83 -1.74
C LEU A 50 -10.58 10.25 -1.30
N LEU A 51 -10.10 11.10 -2.22
CA LEU A 51 -9.73 12.50 -1.92
C LEU A 51 -10.87 13.51 -2.14
N ASN A 52 -12.00 13.11 -2.73
CA ASN A 52 -13.13 14.00 -3.06
C ASN A 52 -14.37 13.86 -2.16
N GLY A 53 -14.30 13.07 -1.07
CA GLY A 53 -15.35 13.08 -0.05
C GLY A 53 -16.71 12.55 -0.50
N GLY A 54 -16.78 11.60 -1.44
CA GLY A 54 -18.02 10.88 -1.72
C GLY A 54 -18.02 10.08 -3.01
N LEU A 55 -18.37 8.79 -2.89
CA LEU A 55 -18.98 8.03 -3.96
C LEU A 55 -20.42 8.55 -4.17
N PRO A 56 -20.90 8.79 -5.41
CA PRO A 56 -22.33 8.76 -5.66
C PRO A 56 -22.78 7.33 -5.40
N GLY A 57 -23.70 7.14 -4.44
CA GLY A 57 -24.22 5.84 -4.06
C GLY A 57 -24.71 5.05 -5.28
N GLY A 58 -23.89 4.10 -5.73
CA GLY A 58 -24.23 3.10 -6.71
C GLY A 58 -23.99 1.74 -6.06
N GLY A 59 -25.06 1.02 -5.78
CA GLY A 59 -25.00 -0.33 -5.23
C GLY A 59 -24.23 -1.24 -6.18
N GLY A 60 -23.00 -1.59 -5.81
CA GLY A 60 -22.18 -2.57 -6.50
C GLY A 60 -22.60 -3.97 -6.12
N SER A 61 -22.84 -4.81 -7.11
CA SER A 61 -23.01 -6.25 -6.98
C SER A 61 -21.69 -6.90 -6.57
N ASP A 62 -21.72 -7.68 -5.49
CA ASP A 62 -20.62 -8.54 -5.05
C ASP A 62 -20.31 -9.59 -6.12
N GLU A 63 -19.24 -9.37 -6.89
CA GLU A 63 -18.52 -10.46 -7.56
C GLU A 63 -17.78 -11.27 -6.49
N PRO A 64 -17.72 -12.62 -6.58
CA PRO A 64 -17.07 -13.43 -5.58
C PRO A 64 -15.54 -13.28 -5.68
N VAL A 65 -14.99 -12.26 -5.01
CA VAL A 65 -13.57 -12.25 -4.66
C VAL A 65 -13.32 -13.43 -3.73
N ALA A 66 -12.24 -14.18 -3.97
CA ALA A 66 -11.86 -15.33 -3.17
C ALA A 66 -11.87 -14.97 -1.68
N GLN A 67 -12.84 -15.53 -0.95
CA GLN A 67 -12.99 -15.29 0.48
C GLN A 67 -11.86 -15.98 1.24
N ASN A 68 -10.79 -15.23 1.54
CA ASN A 68 -9.84 -15.60 2.58
C ASN A 68 -10.55 -15.50 3.94
N THR A 69 -11.23 -16.58 4.31
CA THR A 69 -12.07 -16.73 5.51
C THR A 69 -11.31 -17.18 6.75
N ALA A 70 -9.98 -17.11 6.73
CA ALA A 70 -9.22 -17.28 7.97
C ALA A 70 -9.60 -16.13 8.92
N PRO A 71 -10.09 -16.40 10.16
CA PRO A 71 -10.24 -15.35 11.14
C PRO A 71 -8.86 -14.76 11.38
N GLY A 72 -8.67 -13.52 10.93
CA GLY A 72 -7.43 -12.80 11.12
C GLY A 72 -7.24 -12.53 12.61
N ASN A 73 -6.15 -13.04 13.18
CA ASN A 73 -5.73 -12.67 14.52
C ASN A 73 -4.27 -12.22 14.49
N LEU A 74 -4.06 -10.97 14.08
CA LEU A 74 -2.74 -10.33 14.18
C LEU A 74 -2.38 -9.94 15.60
N SER A 75 -3.34 -9.90 16.54
CA SER A 75 -3.05 -9.54 17.93
C SER A 75 -2.18 -10.57 18.65
N SER A 76 -2.12 -11.82 18.16
CA SER A 76 -1.26 -12.88 18.69
C SER A 76 0.15 -12.92 18.07
N CYS A 77 0.49 -11.99 17.18
CA CYS A 77 1.83 -11.91 16.58
C CYS A 77 2.78 -11.16 17.53
N GLU A 78 3.28 -11.82 18.57
CA GLU A 78 4.12 -11.20 19.60
C GLU A 78 5.61 -11.28 19.25
N THR A 79 6.03 -12.31 18.52
CA THR A 79 7.43 -12.52 18.14
C THR A 79 7.57 -13.02 16.71
N GLY A 80 8.79 -12.97 16.20
CA GLY A 80 9.09 -13.49 14.87
C GLY A 80 8.82 -14.99 14.67
N LYS A 81 8.75 -15.78 15.73
CA LYS A 81 8.42 -17.21 15.67
C LYS A 81 6.98 -17.45 15.24
N ASP A 82 6.09 -16.48 15.48
CA ASP A 82 4.66 -16.63 15.20
C ASP A 82 4.35 -16.70 13.70
N LEU A 83 5.29 -16.27 12.84
CA LEU A 83 5.23 -16.45 11.39
C LEU A 83 5.05 -17.91 10.96
N ALA A 84 5.57 -18.87 11.73
CA ALA A 84 5.43 -20.29 11.43
C ALA A 84 3.99 -20.78 11.60
N ALA A 85 3.23 -20.18 12.53
CA ALA A 85 1.85 -20.53 12.82
C ALA A 85 0.84 -19.65 12.05
N ASN A 86 1.16 -18.36 11.89
CA ASN A 86 0.35 -17.39 11.18
C ASN A 86 1.22 -16.56 10.23
N LYS A 87 1.10 -16.85 8.93
CA LYS A 87 1.88 -16.15 7.91
C LYS A 87 1.53 -14.66 7.81
N ASP A 88 0.35 -14.23 8.27
CA ASP A 88 -0.04 -12.81 8.21
C ASP A 88 0.73 -11.96 9.22
N CYS A 89 1.42 -12.56 10.20
CA CYS A 89 2.31 -11.84 11.11
C CYS A 89 3.40 -11.04 10.35
N ARG A 90 3.69 -11.37 9.09
CA ARG A 90 4.59 -10.58 8.24
C ARG A 90 4.13 -9.12 8.04
N PHE A 91 2.83 -8.85 8.05
CA PHE A 91 2.32 -7.48 7.97
C PHE A 91 2.64 -6.67 9.24
N VAL A 92 2.67 -7.32 10.42
CA VAL A 92 3.15 -6.70 11.66
C VAL A 92 4.64 -6.38 11.57
N PHE A 93 5.45 -7.28 11.00
CA PHE A 93 6.86 -7.02 10.70
C PHE A 93 7.06 -5.81 9.78
N TYR A 94 6.31 -5.73 8.69
CA TYR A 94 6.41 -4.63 7.73
C TYR A 94 6.12 -3.31 8.44
N GLN A 95 4.96 -3.21 9.09
CA GLN A 95 4.59 -2.01 9.83
C GLN A 95 5.64 -1.64 10.87
N ASN A 96 6.04 -2.57 11.74
CA ASN A 96 6.97 -2.28 12.83
C ASN A 96 8.34 -1.82 12.32
N SER A 97 8.85 -2.45 11.26
CA SER A 97 10.10 -2.04 10.62
C SER A 97 10.00 -0.65 9.99
N ILE A 98 8.93 -0.38 9.23
CA ILE A 98 8.73 0.91 8.56
C ILE A 98 8.56 2.04 9.58
N GLU A 99 7.70 1.82 10.58
CA GLU A 99 7.43 2.77 11.65
C GLU A 99 8.67 3.06 12.50
N SER A 100 9.44 2.02 12.87
CA SER A 100 10.67 2.18 13.66
C SER A 100 11.74 2.97 12.91
N PHE A 101 11.86 2.74 11.59
CA PHE A 101 12.73 3.52 10.73
C PHE A 101 12.33 5.01 10.73
N TRP A 102 11.07 5.31 10.42
CA TRP A 102 10.61 6.70 10.33
C TRP A 102 10.57 7.42 11.69
N ALA A 103 10.32 6.70 12.77
CA ALA A 103 10.42 7.20 14.14
C ALA A 103 11.84 7.65 14.49
N ALA A 104 12.87 7.00 13.95
CA ALA A 104 14.27 7.38 14.12
C ALA A 104 14.72 8.46 13.12
N GLU A 105 14.20 8.43 11.89
CA GLU A 105 14.67 9.28 10.80
C GLU A 105 14.09 10.70 10.81
N LEU A 106 12.77 10.86 10.97
CA LEU A 106 12.14 12.19 10.92
C LEU A 106 12.69 13.18 11.96
N PRO A 107 12.95 12.79 13.23
CA PRO A 107 13.51 13.69 14.22
C PRO A 107 14.89 14.26 13.83
N ARG A 108 15.71 13.50 13.10
CA ARG A 108 17.00 13.97 12.58
C ARG A 108 16.83 15.12 11.58
N ARG A 109 15.65 15.22 10.97
CA ARG A 109 15.25 16.26 10.01
C ARG A 109 14.37 17.34 10.64
N GLY A 110 14.30 17.41 11.96
CA GLY A 110 13.55 18.43 12.70
C GLY A 110 12.04 18.25 12.65
N LYS A 111 11.53 17.06 12.26
CA LYS A 111 10.10 16.74 12.32
C LYS A 111 9.81 15.66 13.34
N LYS A 112 8.69 15.81 14.05
CA LYS A 112 8.18 14.75 14.93
C LYS A 112 7.48 13.68 14.09
N TYR A 113 7.85 12.42 14.30
CA TYR A 113 7.07 11.30 13.78
C TYR A 113 5.87 11.01 14.68
N THR A 114 4.72 10.74 14.07
CA THR A 114 3.51 10.27 14.76
C THR A 114 3.08 9.00 14.06
N ARG A 115 2.98 7.89 14.79
CA ARG A 115 2.65 6.58 14.22
C ARG A 115 1.33 6.61 13.45
N ALA A 116 1.25 5.86 12.35
CA ALA A 116 0.02 5.56 11.64
C ALA A 116 -0.39 4.11 11.92
N PRO A 117 -1.57 3.86 12.50
CA PRO A 117 -2.08 2.50 12.63
C PRO A 117 -2.28 1.83 11.27
N MET A 118 -2.20 0.51 11.22
CA MET A 118 -2.55 -0.30 10.07
C MET A 118 -3.82 -1.08 10.38
N ARG A 119 -4.86 -0.92 9.55
CA ARG A 119 -6.08 -1.72 9.66
C ARG A 119 -6.16 -2.73 8.54
N VAL A 120 -6.22 -4.00 8.91
CA VAL A 120 -6.50 -5.10 8.00
C VAL A 120 -8.01 -5.34 7.99
N PHE A 121 -8.59 -5.44 6.79
CA PHE A 121 -10.03 -5.66 6.60
C PHE A 121 -10.29 -6.66 5.47
N SER A 122 -11.55 -7.06 5.32
CA SER A 122 -12.02 -7.90 4.22
C SER A 122 -13.34 -7.33 3.69
N ASN A 123 -13.57 -7.46 2.38
CA ASN A 123 -14.76 -7.01 1.65
C ASN A 123 -14.96 -5.48 1.63
N SER A 124 -15.17 -4.85 2.78
CA SER A 124 -15.42 -3.41 2.89
C SER A 124 -15.01 -2.81 4.23
N VAL A 125 -14.75 -1.52 4.24
CA VAL A 125 -14.37 -0.75 5.42
C VAL A 125 -14.87 0.70 5.31
N ASN A 126 -15.34 1.26 6.42
CA ASN A 126 -15.64 2.69 6.52
C ASN A 126 -14.41 3.44 6.98
N THR A 127 -14.03 4.49 6.25
CA THR A 127 -12.84 5.33 6.55
C THR A 127 -13.23 6.81 6.57
N GLY A 128 -12.35 7.64 7.11
CA GLY A 128 -12.46 9.11 7.03
C GLY A 128 -12.35 9.66 5.60
N CYS A 129 -11.91 8.85 4.63
CA CYS A 129 -11.86 9.15 3.20
C CYS A 129 -13.15 8.71 2.46
N GLY A 130 -14.08 8.07 3.17
CA GLY A 130 -15.29 7.46 2.62
C GLY A 130 -15.31 5.93 2.78
N PRO A 131 -16.41 5.27 2.37
CA PRO A 131 -16.47 3.81 2.33
C PRO A 131 -15.55 3.27 1.22
N ALA A 132 -14.82 2.21 1.51
CA ALA A 132 -13.92 1.50 0.59
C ALA A 132 -14.28 0.01 0.53
N THR A 133 -14.03 -0.62 -0.61
CA THR A 133 -14.20 -2.06 -0.82
C THR A 133 -12.86 -2.75 -1.06
N ALA A 134 -12.83 -4.08 -1.09
CA ALA A 134 -11.61 -4.84 -1.37
C ALA A 134 -10.98 -4.51 -2.73
N ALA A 135 -11.78 -4.03 -3.68
CA ALA A 135 -11.32 -3.68 -5.03
C ALA A 135 -10.44 -2.41 -5.07
N VAL A 136 -10.40 -1.64 -3.96
CA VAL A 136 -9.55 -0.44 -3.79
C VAL A 136 -8.07 -0.81 -3.63
N GLY A 137 -7.76 -1.99 -3.10
CA GLY A 137 -6.40 -2.34 -2.69
C GLY A 137 -5.92 -1.58 -1.44
N PRO A 138 -4.63 -1.67 -1.10
CA PRO A 138 -4.00 -0.89 -0.04
C PRO A 138 -4.09 0.62 -0.27
N PHE A 139 -4.27 1.38 0.81
CA PHE A 139 -4.24 2.84 0.76
C PHE A 139 -3.94 3.47 2.12
N TYR A 140 -3.33 4.65 2.11
CA TYR A 140 -3.28 5.55 3.25
C TYR A 140 -4.44 6.56 3.24
N CYS A 141 -5.16 6.70 4.36
CA CYS A 141 -6.21 7.70 4.51
C CYS A 141 -5.77 8.87 5.41
N PRO A 142 -5.55 10.08 4.86
CA PRO A 142 -5.02 11.22 5.62
C PRO A 142 -5.88 11.71 6.79
N PRO A 143 -7.23 11.80 6.69
CA PRO A 143 -8.11 12.14 7.82
C PRO A 143 -7.97 11.17 8.99
N ASP A 144 -7.85 9.87 8.72
CA ASP A 144 -7.71 8.83 9.74
C ASP A 144 -6.28 8.67 10.26
N LYS A 145 -5.31 9.16 9.47
CA LYS A 145 -3.88 8.90 9.64
C LYS A 145 -3.58 7.41 9.76
N ARG A 146 -4.20 6.61 8.90
CA ARG A 146 -4.21 5.14 8.97
C ARG A 146 -3.92 4.52 7.60
N VAL A 147 -3.14 3.45 7.59
CA VAL A 147 -2.96 2.57 6.44
C VAL A 147 -4.03 1.49 6.48
N TYR A 148 -4.72 1.25 5.37
CA TYR A 148 -5.74 0.23 5.21
C TYR A 148 -5.21 -0.84 4.26
N LEU A 149 -5.25 -2.10 4.69
CA LEU A 149 -4.82 -3.24 3.88
C LEU A 149 -5.95 -4.25 3.74
N GLU A 150 -6.27 -4.59 2.49
CA GLU A 150 -7.02 -5.79 2.16
C GLU A 150 -6.02 -6.83 1.65
N LEU A 151 -5.86 -7.95 2.37
CA LEU A 151 -4.76 -8.88 2.08
C LEU A 151 -5.00 -9.70 0.80
N GLY A 152 -6.25 -9.83 0.34
CA GLY A 152 -6.59 -10.44 -0.95
C GLY A 152 -6.04 -9.66 -2.14
N PHE A 153 -5.80 -8.34 -2.00
CA PHE A 153 -5.14 -7.55 -3.05
C PHE A 153 -3.79 -8.13 -3.48
N PHE A 154 -3.02 -8.76 -2.59
CA PHE A 154 -1.73 -9.34 -2.97
C PHE A 154 -1.85 -10.55 -3.90
N GLU A 155 -3.03 -11.20 -3.94
CA GLU A 155 -3.39 -12.17 -4.96
C GLU A 155 -3.71 -11.46 -6.29
N THR A 156 -4.57 -10.44 -6.28
CA THR A 156 -4.88 -9.59 -7.44
C THR A 156 -3.62 -8.99 -8.09
N LEU A 157 -2.66 -8.53 -7.29
CA LEU A 157 -1.38 -8.01 -7.75
C LEU A 157 -0.63 -9.06 -8.60
N GLN A 158 -0.73 -10.33 -8.25
CA GLN A 158 -0.09 -11.43 -8.98
C GLN A 158 -0.92 -11.90 -10.18
N THR A 159 -2.20 -12.17 -9.98
CA THR A 159 -3.07 -12.77 -11.01
C THR A 159 -3.46 -11.75 -12.07
N ASP A 160 -3.88 -10.57 -11.63
CA ASP A 160 -4.57 -9.59 -12.48
C ASP A 160 -3.63 -8.50 -12.94
N LEU A 161 -2.63 -8.12 -12.14
CA LEU A 161 -1.61 -7.14 -12.53
C LEU A 161 -0.31 -7.79 -13.03
N GLY A 162 -0.10 -9.07 -12.72
CA GLY A 162 1.04 -9.85 -13.23
C GLY A 162 2.36 -9.57 -12.52
N ALA A 163 2.34 -9.12 -11.27
CA ALA A 163 3.55 -9.07 -10.46
C ALA A 163 4.01 -10.50 -10.09
N ARG A 164 5.31 -10.69 -9.89
CA ARG A 164 5.91 -11.95 -9.44
C ARG A 164 5.57 -12.31 -8.00
N GLY A 165 5.10 -11.34 -7.22
CA GLY A 165 4.75 -11.49 -5.80
C GLY A 165 5.94 -11.85 -4.90
N GLY A 166 5.61 -12.23 -3.67
CA GLY A 166 6.55 -12.59 -2.60
C GLY A 166 6.64 -11.54 -1.51
N ASP A 167 7.18 -11.92 -0.35
CA ASP A 167 7.14 -11.11 0.88
C ASP A 167 7.64 -9.68 0.68
N PHE A 168 8.71 -9.48 -0.10
CA PHE A 168 9.24 -8.14 -0.33
C PHE A 168 8.39 -7.28 -1.27
N ALA A 169 7.67 -7.89 -2.23
CA ALA A 169 6.71 -7.17 -3.04
C ALA A 169 5.56 -6.62 -2.18
N GLU A 170 5.07 -7.42 -1.23
CA GLU A 170 4.06 -6.97 -0.26
C GLU A 170 4.62 -5.87 0.66
N ALA A 171 5.84 -6.05 1.17
CA ALA A 171 6.49 -5.07 2.05
C ALA A 171 6.72 -3.72 1.35
N TYR A 172 7.05 -3.74 0.05
CA TYR A 172 7.15 -2.54 -0.78
C TYR A 172 5.81 -1.80 -0.86
N VAL A 173 4.69 -2.49 -1.12
CA VAL A 173 3.36 -1.86 -1.17
C VAL A 173 3.02 -1.25 0.18
N VAL A 174 3.27 -1.94 1.30
CA VAL A 174 3.03 -1.38 2.63
C VAL A 174 3.93 -0.16 2.88
N ALA A 175 5.21 -0.20 2.50
CA ALA A 175 6.14 0.91 2.63
C ALA A 175 5.73 2.12 1.78
N HIS A 176 5.15 1.90 0.60
CA HIS A 176 4.58 2.94 -0.24
C HIS A 176 3.42 3.66 0.47
N GLU A 177 2.50 2.94 1.11
CA GLU A 177 1.42 3.56 1.90
C GLU A 177 1.93 4.39 3.07
N TYR A 178 2.99 3.92 3.75
CA TYR A 178 3.67 4.74 4.75
C TYR A 178 4.43 5.93 4.14
N GLY A 179 4.84 5.86 2.87
CA GLY A 179 5.32 7.00 2.10
C GLY A 179 4.29 8.12 2.04
N HIS A 180 3.02 7.80 1.76
CA HIS A 180 1.92 8.77 1.85
C HIS A 180 1.71 9.30 3.27
N HIS A 181 1.89 8.46 4.29
CA HIS A 181 1.88 8.94 5.66
C HIS A 181 2.97 10.00 5.93
N ILE A 182 4.20 9.77 5.44
CA ILE A 182 5.27 10.77 5.53
C ILE A 182 4.89 12.04 4.77
N GLN A 183 4.34 11.94 3.57
CA GLN A 183 3.84 13.10 2.82
C GLN A 183 2.79 13.89 3.62
N ASN A 184 1.87 13.20 4.32
CA ASN A 184 0.89 13.83 5.19
C ASN A 184 1.54 14.60 6.34
N LEU A 185 2.55 14.02 7.00
CA LEU A 185 3.32 14.70 8.07
C LEU A 185 4.08 15.93 7.57
N TYR A 186 4.44 15.95 6.28
CA TYR A 186 5.04 17.12 5.62
C TYR A 186 4.02 18.11 5.06
N GLY A 187 2.72 17.79 5.11
CA GLY A 187 1.64 18.61 4.54
C GLY A 187 1.65 18.64 3.01
N ILE A 188 2.22 17.63 2.37
CA ILE A 188 2.34 17.51 0.91
C ILE A 188 1.00 17.10 0.31
N LEU A 189 0.30 16.13 0.90
CA LEU A 189 -0.97 15.64 0.38
C LEU A 189 -2.05 16.74 0.29
N GLY A 190 -1.99 17.73 1.18
CA GLY A 190 -2.89 18.89 1.15
C GLY A 190 -2.63 19.89 0.03
N ARG A 191 -1.59 19.68 -0.80
CA ARG A 191 -1.20 20.55 -1.92
C ARG A 191 -1.51 19.96 -3.29
N ILE A 192 -2.07 18.76 -3.35
CA ILE A 192 -2.42 18.11 -4.61
C ILE A 192 -3.60 18.88 -5.22
N GLU A 193 -3.38 19.53 -6.37
CA GLU A 193 -4.41 20.25 -7.11
C GLU A 193 -4.80 19.48 -8.38
N SER A 194 -3.81 19.07 -9.16
CA SER A 194 -3.97 18.30 -10.39
C SER A 194 -3.92 16.79 -10.12
N ARG A 195 -4.97 16.08 -10.57
CA ARG A 195 -5.16 14.63 -10.28
C ARG A 195 -4.92 13.71 -11.45
N GLU A 196 -4.93 14.25 -12.67
CA GLU A 196 -4.79 13.48 -13.90
C GLU A 196 -3.76 14.16 -14.81
N GLY A 197 -3.10 13.33 -15.62
CA GLY A 197 -2.09 13.72 -16.58
C GLY A 197 -0.69 13.25 -16.18
N PRO A 198 0.23 13.14 -17.16
CA PRO A 198 1.50 12.43 -16.99
C PRO A 198 2.51 13.14 -16.07
N THR A 199 2.21 14.37 -15.67
CA THR A 199 3.05 15.19 -14.77
C THR A 199 2.27 15.86 -13.65
N SER A 200 1.05 15.36 -13.40
CA SER A 200 0.13 15.88 -12.38
C SER A 200 0.71 15.77 -10.96
N ASP A 201 0.14 16.53 -10.04
CA ASP A 201 0.52 16.49 -8.62
C ASP A 201 0.27 15.10 -8.03
N SER A 202 -0.77 14.40 -8.50
CA SER A 202 -1.02 12.99 -8.16
C SER A 202 0.16 12.11 -8.57
N VAL A 203 0.58 12.15 -9.84
CA VAL A 203 1.72 11.37 -10.32
C VAL A 203 3.00 11.70 -9.52
N ARG A 204 3.26 12.99 -9.25
CA ARG A 204 4.42 13.41 -8.43
C ARG A 204 4.36 12.85 -7.00
N SER A 205 3.17 12.86 -6.40
CA SER A 205 2.94 12.32 -5.06
C SER A 205 3.18 10.81 -5.03
N GLU A 206 2.61 10.07 -5.97
CA GLU A 206 2.76 8.61 -6.08
C GLU A 206 4.22 8.19 -6.27
N LEU A 207 4.95 8.86 -7.17
CA LEU A 207 6.37 8.60 -7.39
C LEU A 207 7.24 8.96 -6.17
N GLN A 208 6.85 9.98 -5.39
CA GLN A 208 7.56 10.30 -4.16
C GLN A 208 7.30 9.24 -3.10
N ALA A 209 6.10 8.67 -3.01
CA ALA A 209 5.80 7.56 -2.11
C ALA A 209 6.64 6.32 -2.45
N ASP A 210 6.83 6.01 -3.73
CA ASP A 210 7.78 4.97 -4.18
C ASP A 210 9.21 5.24 -3.71
N CYS A 211 9.68 6.48 -3.87
CA CYS A 211 11.02 6.85 -3.44
C CYS A 211 11.18 6.74 -1.91
N LEU A 212 10.16 7.14 -1.14
CA LEU A 212 10.16 6.98 0.32
C LEU A 212 10.17 5.50 0.75
N ALA A 213 9.46 4.62 0.02
CA ALA A 213 9.54 3.18 0.21
C ALA A 213 10.95 2.63 -0.09
N GLY A 214 11.61 3.20 -1.11
CA GLY A 214 13.01 2.91 -1.45
C GLY A 214 13.97 3.27 -0.31
N ILE A 215 13.79 4.43 0.30
CA ILE A 215 14.61 4.86 1.44
C ILE A 215 14.48 3.87 2.59
N TRP A 216 13.26 3.51 2.99
CA TRP A 216 13.09 2.48 4.02
C TRP A 216 13.79 1.17 3.63
N THR A 217 13.65 0.75 2.37
CA THR A 217 14.27 -0.48 1.87
C THR A 217 15.79 -0.47 2.03
N ASN A 218 16.45 0.66 1.75
CA ASN A 218 17.90 0.83 1.94
C ASN A 218 18.32 0.50 3.38
N HIS A 219 17.52 0.90 4.36
CA HIS A 219 17.81 0.73 5.79
C HIS A 219 17.18 -0.52 6.41
N ALA A 220 16.28 -1.21 5.69
CA ALA A 220 15.36 -2.21 6.25
C ALA A 220 16.04 -3.35 7.03
N THR A 221 17.25 -3.75 6.63
CA THR A 221 18.02 -4.82 7.29
C THR A 221 18.74 -4.39 8.57
N THR A 222 18.68 -3.10 8.91
CA THR A 222 19.36 -2.50 10.06
C THR A 222 18.39 -1.91 11.09
N VAL A 223 17.08 -1.91 10.81
CA VAL A 223 16.07 -1.32 11.70
C VAL A 223 15.85 -2.22 12.91
N PRO A 224 16.16 -1.75 14.14
CA PRO A 224 15.99 -2.54 15.36
C PRO A 224 14.56 -2.45 15.90
N ASP A 225 14.14 -3.51 16.56
CA ASP A 225 13.02 -3.55 17.48
C ASP A 225 13.37 -2.88 18.82
N ARG A 226 12.40 -2.86 19.74
CA ARG A 226 12.56 -2.30 21.10
C ARG A 226 13.60 -3.02 21.98
N SER A 227 14.01 -4.23 21.61
CA SER A 227 15.05 -5.02 22.27
C SER A 227 16.44 -4.85 21.63
N GLY A 228 16.53 -4.14 20.50
CA GLY A 228 17.76 -3.89 19.74
C GLY A 228 18.04 -4.92 18.65
N LYS A 229 17.14 -5.88 18.38
CA LYS A 229 17.29 -6.88 17.32
C LYS A 229 16.66 -6.37 16.02
N THR A 230 17.25 -6.66 14.87
CA THR A 230 16.65 -6.18 13.61
C THR A 230 15.39 -6.95 13.24
N PHE A 231 14.38 -6.29 12.65
CA PHE A 231 13.17 -6.96 12.17
C PHE A 231 13.45 -7.86 10.96
N ILE A 232 14.23 -7.34 10.01
CA ILE A 232 14.61 -8.01 8.76
C ILE A 232 16.12 -8.26 8.82
N THR A 233 16.56 -9.49 8.57
CA THR A 233 17.98 -9.89 8.64
C THR A 233 18.62 -10.02 7.26
N GLY A 234 17.83 -9.97 6.19
CA GLY A 234 18.37 -10.04 4.84
C GLY A 234 17.35 -9.74 3.75
N LEU A 235 17.84 -9.03 2.74
CA LEU A 235 17.19 -8.79 1.46
C LEU A 235 18.14 -9.23 0.34
N THR A 236 17.65 -10.06 -0.56
CA THR A 236 18.41 -10.53 -1.73
C THR A 236 18.13 -9.65 -2.95
N GLU A 237 18.96 -9.76 -3.98
CA GLU A 237 18.70 -9.06 -5.25
C GLU A 237 17.37 -9.49 -5.88
N ASP A 238 16.97 -10.77 -5.77
CA ASP A 238 15.65 -11.22 -6.25
C ASP A 238 14.51 -10.61 -5.43
N ASP A 239 14.68 -10.43 -4.12
CA ASP A 239 13.70 -9.73 -3.28
C ASP A 239 13.49 -8.30 -3.80
N ILE A 240 14.58 -7.54 -3.97
CA ILE A 240 14.53 -6.18 -4.50
C ILE A 240 13.89 -6.15 -5.89
N ALA A 241 14.27 -7.08 -6.77
CA ALA A 241 13.70 -7.17 -8.09
C ALA A 241 12.19 -7.48 -8.07
N ARG A 242 11.68 -8.19 -7.05
CA ARG A 242 10.23 -8.43 -6.87
C ARG A 242 9.50 -7.18 -6.42
N GLY A 243 10.13 -6.36 -5.58
CA GLY A 243 9.61 -5.03 -5.21
C GLY A 243 9.54 -4.08 -6.42
N LEU A 244 10.60 -4.03 -7.24
CA LEU A 244 10.62 -3.25 -8.49
C LEU A 244 9.55 -3.73 -9.48
N ASP A 245 9.38 -5.04 -9.62
CA ASP A 245 8.34 -5.61 -10.48
C ASP A 245 6.92 -5.31 -9.95
N ALA A 246 6.72 -5.32 -8.63
CA ALA A 246 5.47 -4.87 -8.03
C ALA A 246 5.21 -3.38 -8.36
N ALA A 247 6.19 -2.50 -8.18
CA ALA A 247 6.11 -1.09 -8.56
C ALA A 247 5.74 -0.90 -10.04
N ALA A 248 6.36 -1.68 -10.92
CA ALA A 248 6.07 -1.65 -12.35
C ALA A 248 4.65 -2.15 -12.67
N SER A 249 4.15 -3.14 -11.94
CA SER A 249 2.83 -3.76 -12.19
C SER A 249 1.65 -2.82 -11.97
N VAL A 250 1.85 -1.78 -11.16
CA VAL A 250 0.85 -0.76 -10.83
C VAL A 250 1.08 0.57 -11.56
N GLY A 251 1.93 0.58 -12.59
CA GLY A 251 2.06 1.72 -13.51
C GLY A 251 0.82 1.86 -14.40
N ASP A 252 0.34 3.09 -14.59
CA ASP A 252 -0.89 3.36 -15.34
C ASP A 252 -0.81 2.86 -16.78
N ASP A 253 0.36 2.99 -17.43
CA ASP A 253 0.61 2.46 -18.78
C ASP A 253 0.44 0.95 -18.86
N ARG A 254 0.98 0.21 -17.87
CA ARG A 254 0.86 -1.26 -17.84
C ARG A 254 -0.55 -1.71 -17.51
N ILE A 255 -1.23 -1.03 -16.57
CA ILE A 255 -2.63 -1.32 -16.24
C ILE A 255 -3.52 -1.05 -17.45
N GLN A 256 -3.41 0.13 -18.07
CA GLN A 256 -4.23 0.50 -19.22
C GLN A 256 -3.96 -0.41 -20.43
N GLU A 257 -2.70 -0.73 -20.74
CA GLU A 257 -2.38 -1.66 -21.82
C GLU A 257 -3.02 -3.04 -21.58
N LYS A 258 -2.95 -3.57 -20.35
CA LYS A 258 -3.52 -4.88 -20.02
C LYS A 258 -5.05 -4.90 -20.04
N THR A 259 -5.69 -3.80 -19.64
CA THR A 259 -7.15 -3.74 -19.38
C THR A 259 -7.94 -3.13 -20.54
N GLN A 260 -7.33 -2.23 -21.29
CA GLN A 260 -7.95 -1.44 -22.37
C GLN A 260 -7.26 -1.66 -23.73
N GLY A 261 -6.04 -2.21 -23.76
CA GLY A 261 -5.27 -2.43 -24.99
C GLY A 261 -4.70 -1.16 -25.61
N GLN A 262 -4.75 -0.04 -24.89
CA GLN A 262 -4.21 1.24 -25.31
C GLN A 262 -3.82 2.07 -24.08
N VAL A 263 -2.85 2.95 -24.24
CA VAL A 263 -2.36 3.85 -23.20
C VAL A 263 -2.80 5.29 -23.48
N ASN A 264 -3.41 5.92 -22.48
CA ASN A 264 -3.78 7.34 -22.47
C ASN A 264 -3.04 8.07 -21.32
N PRO A 265 -1.94 8.78 -21.62
CA PRO A 265 -1.19 9.53 -20.62
C PRO A 265 -1.99 10.62 -19.90
N GLU A 266 -3.01 11.19 -20.55
CA GLU A 266 -3.82 12.28 -19.96
C GLU A 266 -4.69 11.81 -18.79
N SER A 267 -4.93 10.51 -18.66
CA SER A 267 -5.66 9.92 -17.52
C SER A 267 -4.73 9.29 -16.48
N PHE A 268 -3.42 9.56 -16.52
CA PHE A 268 -2.48 9.05 -15.52
C PHE A 268 -2.67 9.73 -14.17
N SER A 269 -2.66 8.94 -13.11
CA SER A 269 -2.75 9.37 -11.71
C SER A 269 -1.61 8.81 -10.85
N HIS A 270 -0.98 7.71 -11.27
CA HIS A 270 0.13 7.04 -10.59
C HIS A 270 1.45 7.10 -11.36
N GLY A 271 1.40 7.39 -12.66
CA GLY A 271 2.56 7.48 -13.54
C GLY A 271 2.89 6.15 -14.20
N THR A 272 3.93 6.14 -15.02
CA THR A 272 4.31 4.95 -15.80
C THR A 272 5.08 3.94 -14.95
N ALA A 273 5.03 2.67 -15.35
CA ALA A 273 5.81 1.59 -14.74
C ALA A 273 7.31 1.94 -14.66
N GLU A 274 7.86 2.60 -15.69
CA GLU A 274 9.25 3.06 -15.69
C GLU A 274 9.52 4.11 -14.61
N GLN A 275 8.64 5.12 -14.49
CA GLN A 275 8.77 6.17 -13.48
C GLN A 275 8.70 5.59 -12.07
N ARG A 276 7.73 4.72 -11.81
CA ARG A 276 7.53 4.02 -10.53
C ARG A 276 8.80 3.27 -10.10
N MET A 277 9.34 2.43 -11.00
CA MET A 277 10.60 1.71 -10.76
C MET A 277 11.78 2.66 -10.52
N ARG A 278 11.88 3.72 -11.32
CA ARG A 278 12.98 4.69 -11.23
C ARG A 278 13.01 5.34 -9.86
N TRP A 279 11.88 5.87 -9.39
CA TRP A 279 11.82 6.57 -8.11
C TRP A 279 11.97 5.64 -6.92
N PHE A 280 11.39 4.43 -6.98
CA PHE A 280 11.68 3.41 -5.97
C PHE A 280 13.18 3.12 -5.87
N LYS A 281 13.84 2.95 -7.02
CA LYS A 281 15.29 2.74 -7.08
C LYS A 281 16.09 3.95 -6.60
N THR A 282 15.67 5.17 -6.91
CA THR A 282 16.33 6.40 -6.41
C THR A 282 16.36 6.45 -4.89
N GLY A 283 15.25 6.13 -4.24
CA GLY A 283 15.19 6.04 -2.78
C GLY A 283 16.07 4.91 -2.24
N LEU A 284 16.01 3.75 -2.89
CA LEU A 284 16.80 2.57 -2.53
C LEU A 284 18.30 2.82 -2.61
N ASP A 285 18.78 3.45 -3.68
CA ASP A 285 20.20 3.66 -3.90
C ASP A 285 20.75 4.78 -3.00
N SER A 286 19.95 5.81 -2.72
CA SER A 286 20.38 6.98 -1.93
C SER A 286 20.25 6.79 -0.42
N GLY A 287 19.17 6.15 0.04
CA GLY A 287 18.81 6.11 1.45
C GLY A 287 18.51 7.47 2.10
N ASP A 288 18.30 8.54 1.31
CA ASP A 288 18.12 9.92 1.79
C ASP A 288 16.87 10.58 1.17
N MET A 289 16.01 11.15 2.02
CA MET A 289 14.80 11.87 1.60
C MET A 289 15.07 13.06 0.67
N THR A 290 16.27 13.67 0.70
CA THR A 290 16.58 14.78 -0.22
C THR A 290 16.61 14.34 -1.68
N SER A 291 16.79 13.05 -1.94
CA SER A 291 16.77 12.48 -3.29
C SER A 291 15.35 12.23 -3.80
N CYS A 292 14.31 12.39 -2.97
CA CYS A 292 12.90 12.12 -3.32
C CYS A 292 12.08 13.38 -3.67
N ASP A 293 12.73 14.42 -4.22
CA ASP A 293 12.05 15.64 -4.66
C ASP A 293 11.47 15.49 -6.08
N THR A 294 10.35 14.76 -6.18
CA THR A 294 9.56 14.62 -7.42
C THR A 294 8.86 15.91 -7.82
N TRP A 295 8.68 16.85 -6.89
CA TRP A 295 7.93 18.08 -7.10
C TRP A 295 8.73 19.09 -7.91
N SER A 296 10.05 19.13 -7.69
CA SER A 296 10.97 19.98 -8.46
C SER A 296 11.55 19.29 -9.71
N ALA A 297 11.28 17.99 -9.89
CA ALA A 297 11.85 17.20 -10.98
C ALA A 297 11.32 17.66 -12.34
N ARG A 298 12.26 17.94 -13.28
CA ARG A 298 11.95 18.29 -14.68
C ARG A 298 11.56 17.08 -15.52
N SER A 299 12.16 15.94 -15.22
CA SER A 299 11.74 14.63 -15.72
C SER A 299 11.40 13.78 -14.53
N LEU A 300 10.21 13.20 -14.57
CA LEU A 300 9.76 12.15 -13.66
C LEU A 300 10.34 10.82 -14.15
#